data_AF-A0A523JZI4-F1
#
_entry.id   AF-A0A523JZI4-F1
#
_cell.length_a   1.000
_cell.length_b   1.000
_cell.length_c   1.000
_cell.angle_alpha   90.00
_cell.angle_beta   90.00
_cell.angle_gamma   90.00
#
_symmetry.space_group_name_H-M   'P 1'
#
loop_
_entity.id
_entity.type
_entity.pdbx_description
1 polymer ?
#
loop_
_entity_poly.entity_id
_entity_poly.type
_entity_poly.pdbx_seq_one_letter_code
_entity_poly.pdbx_strand_id
1 'polypeptide(L)'
;MPATTLTAPTLQEIRAAGKVLAPYIIRTPLLRLNLHDRPDEIYLKLENLQPIGAFKVRCMGNAISTGKSWRKYFSSNFECSCAVVVETVNHAVTHDEVDTQV
;
A
#
# COMPACT_ATOMS: atom_id res chain seq x y z
N MET A 1 12.76 20.96 -19.72
CA MET A 1 11.66 20.51 -18.85
C MET A 1 11.71 21.38 -17.60
N PRO A 2 10.67 22.17 -17.26
CA PRO A 2 10.69 22.89 -15.98
C PRO A 2 10.76 21.87 -14.84
N ALA A 3 11.55 22.16 -13.81
CA ALA A 3 11.67 21.28 -12.65
C ALA A 3 10.35 21.31 -11.87
N THR A 4 9.64 20.18 -11.83
CA THR A 4 8.44 20.03 -11.01
C THR A 4 8.84 20.09 -9.54
N THR A 5 8.33 21.08 -8.80
CA THR A 5 8.52 21.17 -7.36
C THR A 5 7.74 20.05 -6.67
N LEU A 6 8.47 19.07 -6.13
CA LEU A 6 7.90 18.00 -5.32
C LEU A 6 7.52 18.55 -3.95
N THR A 7 6.22 18.47 -3.62
CA THR A 7 5.71 18.88 -2.30
C THR A 7 5.41 17.64 -1.47
N ALA A 8 5.83 17.65 -0.20
CA ALA A 8 5.53 16.57 0.73
C ALA A 8 4.03 16.52 1.06
N PRO A 9 3.43 15.33 1.23
CA PRO A 9 2.04 15.22 1.60
C PRO A 9 1.77 15.76 3.00
N THR A 10 0.62 16.38 3.18
CA THR A 10 0.12 16.87 4.46
C THR A 10 -0.45 15.74 5.31
N LEU A 11 -0.55 15.96 6.62
CA LEU A 11 -1.18 15.00 7.54
C LEU A 11 -2.66 14.74 7.18
N GLN A 12 -3.35 15.74 6.64
CA GLN A 12 -4.75 15.61 6.22
C GLN A 12 -4.88 14.67 5.02
N GLU A 13 -3.98 14.77 4.04
CA GLU A 13 -3.93 13.86 2.89
C GLU A 13 -3.62 12.42 3.32
N ILE A 14 -2.69 12.24 4.27
CA ILE A 14 -2.40 10.91 4.84
C ILE A 14 -3.63 10.31 5.54
N ARG A 15 -4.37 11.12 6.30
CA ARG A 15 -5.61 10.69 6.97
C ARG A 15 -6.73 10.38 5.98
N ALA A 16 -6.87 11.17 4.92
CA ALA A 16 -7.83 10.94 3.86
C ALA A 16 -7.53 9.62 3.12
N ALA A 17 -6.27 9.38 2.77
CA ALA A 17 -5.81 8.10 2.22
C ALA A 17 -6.17 6.92 3.13
N GLY A 18 -6.01 7.08 4.45
CA GLY A 18 -6.41 6.06 5.43
C GLY A 18 -7.90 5.70 5.40
N LYS A 19 -8.79 6.67 5.12
CA LYS A 19 -10.24 6.43 4.99
C LYS A 19 -10.58 5.68 3.71
N VAL A 20 -9.97 6.10 2.60
CA VAL A 20 -10.12 5.48 1.28
C VAL A 20 -9.67 4.02 1.29
N LEU A 21 -8.58 3.73 2.00
CA LEU A 21 -7.99 2.39 2.07
C LEU A 21 -8.75 1.44 3.01
N ALA A 22 -9.51 1.96 3.99
CA ALA A 22 -10.12 1.17 5.06
C ALA A 22 -10.82 -0.14 4.63
N PRO A 23 -11.56 -0.22 3.51
CA PRO A 23 -12.19 -1.47 3.07
C PRO A 23 -11.23 -2.49 2.45
N TYR A 24 -10.01 -2.10 2.07
CA TYR A 24 -9.05 -2.94 1.31
C TYR A 24 -7.84 -3.42 2.11
N ILE A 25 -7.64 -2.90 3.32
CA ILE A 25 -6.48 -3.21 4.16
C ILE A 25 -6.91 -3.67 5.54
N ILE A 26 -6.05 -4.43 6.20
CA ILE A 26 -6.28 -4.76 7.61
C ILE A 26 -5.57 -3.75 8.53
N ARG A 27 -6.18 -3.51 9.69
CA ARG A 27 -5.52 -2.86 10.81
C ARG A 27 -4.57 -3.85 11.48
N THR A 28 -3.38 -3.96 10.92
CA THR A 28 -2.30 -4.81 11.42
C THR A 28 -2.01 -4.55 12.90
N PRO A 29 -1.77 -5.59 13.70
CA PRO A 29 -1.52 -5.44 15.13
C PRO A 29 -0.19 -4.73 15.40
N LEU A 30 -0.10 -4.17 16.60
CA LEU A 30 1.14 -3.68 17.19
C LEU A 30 1.47 -4.62 18.34
N LEU A 31 2.53 -5.42 18.20
CA LEU A 31 2.92 -6.42 19.19
C LEU A 31 4.17 -5.99 19.93
N ARG A 32 4.18 -6.10 21.25
CA ARG A 32 5.40 -5.93 22.04
C ARG A 32 6.35 -7.10 21.74
N LEU A 33 7.60 -6.79 21.42
CA LEU A 33 8.66 -7.78 21.28
C LEU A 33 9.17 -8.15 22.68
N ASN A 34 8.88 -9.37 23.11
CA ASN A 34 9.26 -9.85 24.45
C ASN A 34 10.68 -10.43 24.43
N LEU A 35 11.68 -9.57 24.60
CA LEU A 35 13.08 -9.99 24.82
C LEU A 35 13.34 -10.03 26.33
N HIS A 36 13.77 -11.20 26.84
CA HIS A 36 13.98 -11.41 28.28
C HIS A 36 15.09 -10.52 28.88
N ASP A 37 16.06 -10.10 28.08
CA ASP A 37 17.27 -9.41 28.57
C ASP A 37 17.40 -7.96 28.08
N ARG A 38 16.29 -7.32 27.72
CA ARG A 38 16.29 -5.93 27.24
C ARG A 38 15.29 -5.06 28.01
N PRO A 39 15.74 -3.93 28.59
CA PRO A 39 14.87 -3.02 29.33
C PRO A 39 14.00 -2.16 28.40
N ASP A 40 14.29 -2.13 27.10
CA ASP A 40 13.57 -1.31 26.11
C ASP A 40 12.24 -1.92 25.65
N GLU A 41 11.22 -1.06 25.52
CA GLU A 41 9.93 -1.44 24.95
C GLU A 41 9.97 -1.32 23.43
N ILE A 42 10.24 -2.43 22.74
CA ILE A 42 10.15 -2.52 21.28
C ILE A 42 8.76 -3.02 20.89
N TYR A 43 8.13 -2.33 19.93
CA TYR A 43 6.87 -2.75 19.34
C TYR A 43 7.02 -3.03 17.84
N LEU A 44 6.49 -4.16 17.40
CA LEU A 44 6.46 -4.62 16.02
C LEU A 44 5.14 -4.25 15.36
N LYS A 45 5.22 -3.50 14.26
CA LYS A 45 4.08 -3.25 13.38
C LYS A 45 4.04 -4.33 12.30
N LEU A 46 3.14 -5.30 12.44
CA LEU A 46 3.10 -6.50 11.60
C LEU A 46 2.44 -6.25 10.23
N GLU A 47 3.09 -5.45 9.38
CA GLU A 47 2.62 -5.19 8.01
C GLU A 47 2.73 -6.39 7.06
N ASN A 48 3.44 -7.45 7.47
CA ASN A 48 3.44 -8.74 6.79
C ASN A 48 2.09 -9.47 6.88
N LEU A 49 1.17 -9.02 7.74
CA LEU A 49 -0.18 -9.56 7.84
C LEU A 49 -1.18 -8.85 6.90
N GLN A 50 -0.75 -7.82 6.17
CA GLN A 50 -1.59 -7.26 5.10
C GLN A 50 -1.98 -8.35 4.09
N PRO A 51 -3.10 -8.18 3.35
CA PRO A 51 -3.59 -9.20 2.41
C PRO A 51 -2.54 -9.74 1.44
N ILE A 52 -1.53 -8.95 1.09
CA ILE A 52 -0.47 -9.30 0.14
C ILE A 52 0.88 -9.61 0.81
N GLY A 53 0.89 -9.76 2.13
CA GLY A 53 2.11 -10.02 2.89
C GLY A 53 3.05 -8.82 3.05
N ALA A 54 2.63 -7.59 2.68
CA ALA A 54 3.46 -6.39 2.87
C ALA A 54 2.66 -5.08 2.94
N PHE A 55 3.32 -4.04 3.47
CA PHE A 55 2.75 -2.68 3.59
C PHE A 55 2.45 -1.99 2.24
N LYS A 56 3.04 -2.48 1.13
CA LYS A 56 2.96 -1.82 -0.19
C LYS A 56 1.54 -1.75 -0.75
N VAL A 57 0.62 -2.61 -0.27
CA VAL A 57 -0.81 -2.55 -0.60
C VAL A 57 -1.42 -1.19 -0.30
N ARG A 58 -0.93 -0.51 0.74
CA ARG A 58 -1.44 0.80 1.17
C ARG A 58 -1.15 1.89 0.13
N CYS A 59 0.08 1.93 -0.40
CA CYS A 59 0.48 2.93 -1.38
C CYS A 59 -0.26 2.73 -2.70
N MET A 60 -0.29 1.48 -3.16
CA MET A 60 -0.95 1.13 -4.41
C MET A 60 -2.47 1.28 -4.33
N GLY A 61 -3.13 0.84 -3.25
CA GLY A 61 -4.58 1.04 -3.08
C GLY A 61 -4.97 2.53 -3.10
N ASN A 62 -4.14 3.40 -2.52
CA ASN A 62 -4.38 4.84 -2.55
C ASN A 62 -4.17 5.43 -3.96
N ALA A 63 -3.17 4.95 -4.70
CA ALA A 63 -2.93 5.38 -6.07
C ALA A 63 -4.05 4.96 -7.03
N ILE A 64 -4.55 3.73 -6.87
CA ILE A 64 -5.68 3.18 -7.66
C ILE A 64 -6.95 3.97 -7.36
N SER A 65 -7.32 4.10 -6.09
CA SER A 65 -8.57 4.77 -5.72
C SER A 65 -8.60 6.27 -6.05
N THR A 66 -7.43 6.92 -6.11
CA THR A 66 -7.33 8.34 -6.52
C THR A 66 -7.18 8.54 -8.03
N GLY A 67 -7.32 7.48 -8.85
CA GLY A 67 -7.34 7.58 -10.31
C GLY A 67 -6.01 8.02 -10.92
N LYS A 68 -4.89 7.87 -10.20
CA LYS A 68 -3.57 8.17 -10.77
C LYS A 68 -3.30 7.14 -11.85
N SER A 69 -3.12 7.60 -13.10
CA SER A 69 -2.96 6.76 -14.30
C SER A 69 -1.77 5.81 -14.17
N TRP A 70 -2.03 4.64 -13.58
CA TRP A 70 -1.06 3.60 -13.28
C TRP A 70 -0.45 3.00 -14.54
N ARG A 71 -1.26 2.95 -15.62
CA ARG A 71 -0.90 2.45 -16.94
C ARG A 71 0.30 3.17 -17.57
N LYS A 72 0.49 4.46 -17.25
CA LYS A 72 1.62 5.25 -17.76
C LYS A 72 2.93 5.00 -16.99
N TYR A 73 2.85 4.54 -15.74
CA TYR A 73 4.02 4.25 -14.91
C TYR A 73 4.60 2.85 -15.17
N PHE A 74 3.77 1.91 -15.62
CA PHE A 74 4.18 0.54 -15.92
C PHE A 74 4.85 0.36 -17.29
N SER A 75 4.62 1.26 -18.26
CA SER A 75 5.15 1.09 -19.62
C SER A 75 6.62 1.52 -19.80
N SER A 76 7.25 2.16 -18.80
CA SER A 76 8.58 2.75 -18.98
C SER A 76 9.62 2.41 -17.91
N ASN A 77 9.26 1.76 -16.80
CA ASN A 77 10.22 1.38 -15.75
C ASN A 77 9.90 -0.02 -15.21
N PHE A 78 10.52 -1.04 -15.81
CA PHE A 78 10.49 -2.43 -15.34
C PHE A 78 11.47 -2.68 -14.15
N GLU A 79 11.80 -1.63 -13.40
CA GLU A 79 12.61 -1.70 -12.19
C GLU A 79 11.85 -1.05 -11.01
N CYS A 80 10.90 -1.80 -10.41
CA CYS A 80 10.23 -1.38 -9.17
C CYS A 80 9.89 -2.60 -8.29
N SER A 81 10.88 -3.14 -7.56
CA SER A 81 10.74 -4.05 -6.40
C SER A 81 9.68 -5.17 -6.57
N CYS A 82 9.78 -5.91 -7.67
CA CYS A 82 8.66 -6.37 -8.50
C CYS A 82 7.82 -7.59 -8.04
N ALA A 83 8.00 -8.17 -6.86
CA ALA A 83 7.17 -9.35 -6.50
C ALA A 83 5.80 -8.95 -5.93
N VAL A 84 5.81 -8.23 -4.81
CA VAL A 84 4.60 -8.00 -4.01
C VAL A 84 3.61 -7.04 -4.69
N VAL A 85 4.11 -6.09 -5.48
CA VAL A 85 3.26 -5.12 -6.18
C VAL A 85 2.55 -5.77 -7.38
N VAL A 86 3.23 -6.63 -8.13
CA VAL A 86 2.68 -7.29 -9.33
C VAL A 86 1.58 -8.29 -8.97
N GLU A 87 1.78 -9.08 -7.91
CA GLU A 87 0.78 -10.06 -7.45
C GLU A 87 -0.54 -9.39 -7.02
N THR A 88 -0.46 -8.20 -6.43
CA THR A 88 -1.67 -7.49 -6.00
C THR A 88 -2.41 -6.84 -7.14
N VAL A 89 -1.71 -6.36 -8.17
CA VAL A 89 -2.35 -5.85 -9.39
C VAL A 89 -3.14 -6.99 -10.05
N ASN A 90 -2.57 -8.18 -10.12
CA ASN A 90 -3.28 -9.34 -10.65
C ASN A 90 -4.52 -9.68 -9.80
N HIS A 91 -4.41 -9.73 -8.46
CA HIS A 91 -5.57 -9.99 -7.58
C HIS A 91 -6.66 -8.91 -7.67
N ALA A 92 -6.28 -7.63 -7.75
CA ALA A 92 -7.23 -6.53 -7.85
C ALA A 92 -7.95 -6.52 -9.21
N VAL A 93 -7.22 -6.77 -10.31
CA VAL A 93 -7.80 -6.87 -11.66
C VAL A 93 -8.72 -8.09 -11.77
N THR A 94 -8.39 -9.23 -11.14
CA THR A 94 -9.27 -10.41 -11.16
C THR A 94 -10.58 -10.21 -10.40
N HIS A 95 -10.64 -9.28 -9.43
CA HIS A 95 -11.91 -8.95 -8.76
C HIS A 95 -12.76 -7.97 -9.57
N ASP A 96 -12.15 -7.04 -10.33
CA ASP A 96 -12.89 -6.13 -11.22
C ASP A 96 -13.54 -6.86 -12.41
N GLU A 97 -12.94 -7.93 -12.93
CA GLU A 97 -13.53 -8.71 -14.05
C GLU A 97 -14.76 -9.55 -13.63
N VAL A 98 -14.95 -9.84 -12.34
CA VAL A 98 -16.10 -10.63 -11.86
C VAL A 98 -17.32 -9.74 -11.58
N ASP A 99 -17.13 -8.46 -11.21
CA ASP A 99 -18.22 -7.53 -10.91
C ASP A 99 -18.82 -6.84 -12.16
N THR A 100 -18.35 -7.15 -13.37
CA THR A 100 -18.96 -6.64 -14.62
C THR A 100 -19.87 -7.64 -15.35
N GLN A 101 -20.14 -8.80 -14.76
CA GLN A 101 -21.04 -9.82 -15.31
C GLN A 101 -22.08 -10.29 -14.26
N VAL A 102 -22.92 -9.38 -13.75
CA VAL A 102 -24.26 -9.68 -13.21
C VAL A 102 -25.20 -8.53 -13.56
#